data_AF-A0A9C9G818-F1
#
_entry.id   AF-A0A9C9G818-F1
#
_cell.length_a   1.000
_cell.length_b   1.000
_cell.length_c   1.000
_cell.angle_alpha   90.00
_cell.angle_beta   90.00
_cell.angle_gamma   90.00
#
_symmetry.space_group_name_H-M   'P 1'
#
loop_
_entity.id
_entity.type
_entity.pdbx_description
1 polymer ?
#
loop_
_entity_poly.entity_id
_entity_poly.type
_entity_poly.pdbx_seq_one_letter_code
_entity_poly.pdbx_strand_id
1 'polypeptide(L)' 'MIKPHGSDTLNPLFVYDSSEHAALLHEAESLPSLVINSAAAGNAVMLGAGYFNPLTGFMNLADALSVADTLKTTDG' A
#
# COMPACT_ATOMS: atom_id res chain seq x y z
N MET A 1 -16.92 4.90 -16.75
CA MET A 1 -15.58 4.57 -16.23
C MET A 1 -15.62 3.13 -15.76
N ILE A 2 -14.55 2.35 -15.97
CA ILE A 2 -14.49 0.95 -15.52
C ILE A 2 -14.34 0.88 -13.99
N LYS A 3 -14.88 -0.16 -13.36
CA LYS A 3 -14.71 -0.37 -11.92
C LYS A 3 -13.23 -0.64 -11.57
N PRO A 4 -12.76 -0.22 -10.39
CA PRO A 4 -11.48 -0.68 -9.83
C PRO A 4 -11.44 -2.20 -9.68
N HIS A 5 -10.23 -2.75 -9.64
CA HIS A 5 -10.03 -4.17 -9.39
C HIS A 5 -10.34 -4.51 -7.92
N GLY A 6 -11.22 -5.48 -7.67
CA GLY A 6 -11.48 -5.99 -6.32
C GLY A 6 -12.25 -5.06 -5.37
N SER A 7 -12.78 -3.93 -5.83
CA SER A 7 -13.53 -2.97 -5.01
C SER A 7 -14.50 -2.11 -5.83
N ASP A 8 -15.47 -1.47 -5.17
CA ASP A 8 -16.38 -0.51 -5.82
C ASP A 8 -15.74 0.89 -6.00
N THR A 9 -14.78 1.25 -5.15
CA THR A 9 -14.02 2.50 -5.20
C THR A 9 -12.53 2.23 -4.99
N LEU A 10 -11.66 3.15 -5.45
CA LEU A 10 -10.24 3.06 -5.17
C LEU A 10 -9.96 3.16 -3.66
N ASN A 11 -8.96 2.41 -3.20
CA ASN A 11 -8.41 2.40 -1.86
C ASN A 11 -6.94 2.88 -1.88
N PRO A 12 -6.67 4.17 -2.22
CA PRO A 12 -5.32 4.72 -2.13
C PRO A 12 -4.88 4.83 -0.67
N LEU A 13 -3.62 4.55 -0.39
CA LEU A 13 -3.08 4.62 0.99
C LEU A 13 -2.49 5.98 1.34
N PHE A 14 -2.60 6.98 0.46
CA PHE A 14 -2.22 8.35 0.78
C PHE A 14 -3.22 8.96 1.77
N VAL A 15 -2.70 9.62 2.81
CA VAL A 15 -3.53 10.32 3.80
C VAL A 15 -3.94 11.68 3.21
N TYR A 16 -5.14 11.73 2.63
CA TYR A 16 -5.66 12.92 1.94
C TYR A 16 -6.13 14.02 2.88
N ASP A 17 -6.56 13.69 4.10
CA ASP A 17 -6.91 14.69 5.09
C ASP A 17 -5.65 15.39 5.61
N SER A 18 -5.56 16.71 5.38
CA SER A 18 -4.36 17.47 5.72
C SER A 18 -4.05 17.50 7.21
N SER A 19 -5.06 17.41 8.08
CA SER A 19 -4.87 17.46 9.53
C SER A 19 -4.35 16.13 10.06
N GLU A 20 -4.92 15.02 9.60
CA GLU A 20 -4.45 13.68 9.90
C GLU A 20 -3.04 13.44 9.31
N HIS A 21 -2.81 13.89 8.08
CA HIS A 21 -1.50 13.77 7.44
C HIS A 21 -0.42 14.51 8.24
N ALA A 22 -0.69 15.74 8.71
CA ALA A 22 0.24 16.47 9.55
C ALA A 22 0.49 15.79 10.90
N ALA A 23 -0.56 15.23 11.51
CA ALA A 23 -0.44 14.49 12.77
C ALA A 23 0.42 13.23 12.63
N LEU A 24 0.19 12.43 11.57
CA LEU A 24 0.95 11.22 11.29
C LEU A 24 2.39 11.52 10.89
N LEU A 25 2.64 12.61 10.16
CA LEU A 25 4.01 13.07 9.88
C LEU A 25 4.76 13.40 11.17
N HIS A 26 4.11 14.09 12.11
CA HIS A 26 4.73 14.40 13.40
C HIS A 26 4.96 13.14 14.26
N GLU A 27 4.00 12.22 14.31
CA GLU A 27 4.17 10.93 15.00
C GLU A 27 5.35 10.14 14.43
N ALA A 28 5.46 10.08 13.09
CA ALA A 28 6.50 9.34 12.39
C ALA A 28 7.93 9.80 12.73
N GLU A 29 8.13 11.06 13.15
CA GLU A 29 9.43 11.57 13.62
C GLU A 29 9.94 10.82 14.87
N SER A 30 9.03 10.26 15.67
CA SER A 30 9.35 9.56 16.92
C SER A 30 9.49 8.04 16.77
N LEU A 31 9.06 7.49 15.64
CA LEU A 31 9.06 6.04 15.42
C LEU A 31 10.45 5.53 15.01
N PRO A 32 10.82 4.30 15.41
CA PRO A 32 11.97 3.63 14.83
C PRO A 32 11.86 3.59 13.30
N SER A 33 12.90 4.05 12.61
CA SER A 33 12.91 4.16 11.16
C SER A 33 13.91 3.20 10.52
N LEU A 34 13.60 2.81 9.28
CA LEU A 34 14.46 1.99 8.44
C LEU A 34 14.47 2.58 7.02
N VAL A 35 15.66 2.78 6.46
CA VAL A 35 15.79 3.14 5.05
C VAL A 35 15.49 1.92 4.19
N ILE A 36 14.41 1.98 3.43
CA ILE A 36 14.01 0.92 2.49
C ILE A 36 14.72 1.07 1.15
N ASN A 37 14.79 -0.03 0.38
CA ASN A 37 15.37 0.01 -0.96
C ASN A 37 14.44 0.72 -1.97
N SER A 38 14.99 1.04 -3.16
CA SER A 38 14.26 1.76 -4.21
C SER A 38 12.99 1.04 -4.67
N ALA A 39 13.01 -0.29 -4.76
CA ALA A 39 11.84 -1.06 -5.16
C ALA A 39 10.69 -0.97 -4.13
N ALA A 40 11.01 -1.10 -2.84
CA ALA A 40 10.04 -0.95 -1.76
C ALA A 40 9.47 0.49 -1.69
N ALA A 41 10.32 1.51 -1.90
CA ALA A 41 9.87 2.89 -1.98
C ALA A 41 8.92 3.12 -3.17
N GLY A 42 9.24 2.58 -4.34
CA GLY A 42 8.35 2.60 -5.51
C GLY A 42 7.01 1.92 -5.24
N ASN A 43 7.02 0.75 -4.60
CA ASN A 43 5.79 0.05 -4.21
C ASN A 43 4.93 0.89 -3.24
N ALA A 44 5.54 1.57 -2.28
CA ALA A 44 4.82 2.47 -1.37
C ALA A 44 4.14 3.63 -2.12
N VAL A 45 4.80 4.20 -3.14
CA VAL A 45 4.19 5.23 -4.01
C VAL A 45 3.00 4.66 -4.79
N MET A 46 3.12 3.45 -5.36
CA MET A 46 2.04 2.81 -6.12
C MET A 46 0.82 2.47 -5.24
N LEU A 47 1.05 2.05 -3.99
CA LEU A 47 0.01 1.86 -2.98
C LEU A 47 -0.65 3.19 -2.59
N GLY A 48 0.16 4.22 -2.31
CA GLY A 48 -0.32 5.55 -1.95
C GLY A 48 -1.17 6.19 -3.05
N ALA A 49 -0.76 6.05 -4.31
CA ALA A 49 -1.48 6.60 -5.46
C ALA A 49 -2.70 5.76 -5.90
N GLY A 50 -2.94 4.60 -5.29
CA GLY A 50 -4.08 3.72 -5.61
C GLY A 50 -3.89 2.83 -6.85
N TYR A 51 -2.70 2.79 -7.46
CA TYR A 51 -2.42 1.91 -8.60
C TYR A 51 -2.42 0.43 -8.21
N PHE A 52 -2.08 0.11 -6.97
CA PHE A 52 -2.09 -1.26 -6.42
C PHE A 52 -3.38 -1.60 -5.66
N ASN A 53 -4.48 -0.91 -5.97
CA ASN A 53 -5.81 -1.25 -5.43
C ASN A 53 -6.15 -2.73 -5.67
N PRO A 54 -6.64 -3.48 -4.66
CA PRO A 54 -7.13 -3.02 -3.35
C PRO A 54 -6.13 -3.22 -2.18
N LEU A 55 -4.85 -3.47 -2.44
CA LEU A 55 -3.88 -3.82 -1.39
C LEU A 55 -3.77 -2.74 -0.32
N THR A 56 -3.66 -3.16 0.94
CA THR A 56 -3.60 -2.29 2.13
C THR A 56 -2.19 -2.11 2.69
N GLY A 57 -1.18 -2.69 2.04
CA GLY A 57 0.21 -2.59 2.46
C GLY A 57 1.13 -3.57 1.72
N PHE A 58 2.31 -3.80 2.30
CA PHE A 58 3.24 -4.81 1.80
C PHE A 58 2.74 -6.22 2.12
N MET A 59 2.97 -7.14 1.18
CA MET A 59 2.64 -8.56 1.34
C MET A 59 3.51 -9.21 2.41
N ASN A 60 2.94 -10.17 3.13
CA ASN A 60 3.73 -11.15 3.87
C ASN A 60 4.34 -12.18 2.90
N LEU A 61 5.12 -13.13 3.44
CA LEU A 61 5.77 -14.16 2.63
C LEU A 61 4.77 -15.06 1.89
N ALA A 62 3.67 -15.47 2.53
CA ALA A 62 2.70 -16.37 1.93
C ALA A 62 1.97 -15.71 0.76
N ASP A 63 1.54 -14.45 0.92
CA ASP A 63 0.94 -13.66 -0.15
C ASP A 63 1.90 -13.45 -1.32
N ALA A 64 3.15 -13.10 -1.03
CA ALA A 64 4.15 -12.87 -2.08
C ALA A 64 4.43 -14.13 -2.90
N LEU A 65 4.52 -15.30 -2.24
CA LEU A 65 4.71 -16.58 -2.93
C LEU A 65 3.47 -16.99 -3.73
N SER A 66 2.27 -16.81 -3.16
CA SER A 66 1.01 -17.10 -3.85
C SER A 66 0.83 -16.22 -5.09
N VAL A 67 1.14 -14.93 -5.01
CA VAL A 67 1.06 -14.03 -6.17
C VAL A 67 2.10 -14.41 -7.22
N ALA A 68 3.31 -14.78 -6.82
CA ALA A 68 4.35 -15.21 -7.75
C ALA A 68 3.98 -16.47 -8.54
N ASP A 69 3.27 -17.42 -7.91
CA ASP A 69 2.87 -18.69 -8.53
C ASP A 69 1.54 -18.59 -9.29
N THR A 70 0.54 -17.93 -8.70
CA THR A 70 -0.86 -17.99 -9.17
C THR A 70 -1.49 -16.63 -9.48
N LEU A 71 -0.75 -15.53 -9.34
CA LEU A 71 -1.25 -14.15 -9.49
C LEU A 71 -2.43 -13.81 -8.56
N LYS A 72 -2.48 -14.43 -7.37
CA LYS A 72 -3.51 -14.21 -6.34
C LYS A 72 -2.87 -14.16 -4.97
N THR A 73 -3.40 -13.31 -4.08
CA THR A 73 -3.07 -13.36 -2.65
C THR A 73 -3.65 -14.62 -2.02
N THR A 74 -3.34 -14.90 -0.75
CA THR A 74 -3.90 -16.09 -0.07
C THR A 74 -5.41 -16.03 0.09
N ASP A 75 -6.00 -14.83 0.02
CA ASP A 75 -7.45 -14.61 0.13
C ASP A 75 -8.19 -14.79 -1.22
N GLY A 76 -7.46 -15.00 -2.33
CA GLY A 76 -8.00 -15.37 -3.65
C GLY A 76 -8.21 -14.22 -4.62
#